data_AF-A0A5C8M894-F1
#
_entry.id   AF-A0A5C8M894-F1
#
_cell.length_a   1.000
_cell.length_b   1.000
_cell.length_c   1.000
_cell.angle_alpha   90.00
_cell.angle_beta   90.00
_cell.angle_gamma   90.00
#
_symmetry.space_group_name_H-M   'P 1'
#
loop_
_entity.id
_entity.type
_entity.pdbx_description
1 polymer ?
#
loop_
_entity_poly.entity_id
_entity_poly.type
_entity_poly.pdbx_seq_one_letter_code
_entity_poly.pdbx_strand_id
1 'polypeptide(L)' 'MLVLGRKPGQYIVINEKIIIKVIKSEEGHLRLAIEAPKDISIVRGELLSEFSD' A
#
# COMPACT_ATOMS: atom_id res chain seq x y z
N MET A 1 -9.45 -9.39 -9.41
CA MET A 1 -8.06 -9.26 -8.88
C MET A 1 -7.16 -8.84 -10.04
N LEU A 2 -6.41 -7.76 -9.89
CA LEU A 2 -5.45 -7.28 -10.88
C LEU A 2 -4.03 -7.50 -10.35
N VAL A 3 -3.15 -8.12 -11.14
CA VAL A 3 -1.78 -8.47 -10.72
C VAL A 3 -0.78 -7.67 -11.56
N LEU A 4 0.06 -6.89 -10.89
CA LEU A 4 1.04 -6.01 -11.54
C LEU A 4 2.39 -6.11 -10.82
N GLY A 5 3.46 -6.37 -11.56
CA GLY A 5 4.82 -6.22 -11.04
C GLY A 5 5.28 -4.76 -11.09
N ARG A 6 5.83 -4.22 -10.00
CA ARG A 6 6.38 -2.86 -9.89
C ARG A 6 7.83 -2.90 -9.38
N LYS A 7 8.70 -2.10 -9.98
CA LYS A 7 10.08 -1.88 -9.52
C LYS A 7 10.12 -0.81 -8.41
N PRO A 8 11.14 -0.78 -7.54
CA PRO A 8 11.35 0.33 -6.61
C PRO A 8 11.31 1.68 -7.32
N GLY A 9 10.56 2.63 -6.75
CA GLY A 9 10.31 3.95 -7.33
C GLY A 9 9.04 4.03 -8.20
N GLN A 10 8.50 2.90 -8.66
CA GLN A 10 7.22 2.86 -9.38
C GLN A 10 6.02 2.86 -8.42
N TYR A 11 4.87 3.28 -8.93
CA TYR A 11 3.64 3.37 -8.15
C TYR A 11 2.40 2.91 -8.93
N ILE A 12 1.32 2.72 -8.20
CA ILE A 12 -0.02 2.39 -8.66
C ILE A 12 -0.94 3.46 -8.08
N VAL A 13 -1.89 3.95 -8.89
CA VAL A 13 -2.92 4.89 -8.44
C VAL A 13 -4.27 4.19 -8.46
N ILE A 14 -5.00 4.26 -7.35
CA ILE A 14 -6.35 3.72 -7.20
C ILE A 14 -7.30 4.89 -6.98
N ASN A 15 -8.35 4.96 -7.79
CA ASN A 15 -9.40 5.97 -7.69
C ASN A 15 -8.86 7.42 -7.67
N GLU A 16 -7.76 7.67 -8.39
CA GLU A 16 -7.08 8.98 -8.51
C GLU A 16 -6.60 9.63 -7.20
N LYS A 17 -6.84 8.98 -6.05
CA LYS A 17 -6.64 9.54 -4.71
C LYS A 17 -5.67 8.72 -3.87
N ILE A 18 -5.58 7.42 -4.12
CA ILE A 18 -4.75 6.51 -3.33
C ILE A 18 -3.53 6.13 -4.17
N ILE A 19 -2.33 6.41 -3.65
CA ILE A 19 -1.07 6.08 -4.32
C ILE A 19 -0.37 4.99 -3.53
N ILE A 20 -0.07 3.87 -4.17
CA ILE A 20 0.74 2.79 -3.62
C ILE A 20 2.08 2.80 -4.32
N LYS A 21 3.15 3.14 -3.60
CA LYS A 21 4.51 3.21 -4.11
C LYS A 21 5.35 2.06 -3.59
N VAL A 22 6.07 1.41 -4.49
CA VAL A 22 7.07 0.42 -4.10
C VAL A 22 8.36 1.13 -3.75
N ILE A 23 8.84 0.92 -2.53
CA ILE A 23 10.11 1.47 -2.06
C ILE A 23 11.04 0.34 -1.66
N LYS A 24 12.34 0.58 -1.76
CA LYS A 24 13.37 -0.35 -1.29
C LYS A 24 13.95 0.25 -0.01
N SER A 25 13.99 -0.51 1.07
CA SER A 25 14.71 -0.10 2.28
C SER A 25 16.21 -0.25 2.08
N GLU A 26 16.99 0.41 2.95
CA GLU A 26 18.46 0.32 2.94
C GLU A 26 18.94 -1.12 3.18
N GLU A 27 18.20 -1.88 3.99
CA GLU A 27 18.43 -3.32 4.25
C GLU A 27 18.05 -4.23 3.07
N GLY A 28 17.56 -3.66 1.95
CA GLY A 28 17.20 -4.40 0.75
C GLY A 28 15.79 -4.97 0.72
N HIS A 29 14.99 -4.77 1.77
CA HIS A 29 13.60 -5.19 1.80
C HIS A 29 12.72 -4.31 0.90
N LEU A 30 11.77 -4.95 0.21
CA LEU A 30 10.69 -4.25 -0.49
C LEU A 30 9.65 -3.80 0.53
N ARG A 31 9.32 -2.51 0.53
CA ARG A 31 8.26 -1.92 1.36
C ARG A 31 7.23 -1.23 0.46
N LEU A 32 6.03 -1.06 0.99
CA LEU A 32 4.96 -0.30 0.34
C LEU A 32 4.77 1.00 1.11
N ALA A 33 4.82 2.12 0.41
CA ALA A 33 4.34 3.40 0.92
C ALA A 33 2.94 3.65 0.34
N ILE A 34 1.99 3.97 1.20
CA ILE A 34 0.60 4.21 0.81
C ILE A 34 0.26 5.65 1.19
N GLU A 35 -0.14 6.44 0.22
CA GLU A 35 -0.64 7.80 0.39
C GLU A 35 -2.13 7.80 0.09
N ALA A 36 -2.94 8.32 1.01
CA ALA A 36 -4.37 8.44 0.84
C ALA A 36 -4.89 9.69 1.59
N PRO A 37 -6.03 10.26 1.17
CA PRO A 37 -6.77 11.26 1.92
C PRO A 37 -7.08 10.84 3.36
N LYS A 38 -7.21 11.81 4.27
CA LYS A 38 -7.44 11.58 5.71
C LYS A 38 -8.75 10.87 6.04
N ASP A 39 -9.74 10.97 5.16
CA ASP A 39 -11.03 10.29 5.26
C ASP A 39 -10.97 8.79 4.93
N ILE A 40 -9.85 8.32 4.38
CA ILE A 40 -9.64 6.92 4.02
C ILE A 40 -8.67 6.27 5.02
N SER A 41 -9.17 5.28 5.78
CA SER A 41 -8.33 4.51 6.69
C SER A 41 -7.47 3.49 5.93
N ILE A 42 -6.20 3.38 6.33
CA ILE A 42 -5.27 2.37 5.83
C ILE A 42 -4.99 1.42 6.97
N VAL A 43 -5.47 0.19 6.85
CA VAL A 43 -5.31 -0.85 7.87
C VAL A 43 -4.60 -2.04 7.24
N ARG A 44 -3.71 -2.68 8.01
CA ARG A 44 -3.02 -3.90 7.56
C ARG A 44 -4.00 -5.06 7.58
N GLY A 45 -3.93 -5.91 6.56
CA GLY A 45 -4.91 -6.99 6.33
C GLY A 45 -5.07 -7.92 7.54
N GLU A 46 -3.97 -8.22 8.22
CA GLU A 46 -3.92 -9.08 9.40
C GLU A 46 -4.61 -8.47 10.64
N LEU A 47 -4.79 -7.15 10.68
CA LEU A 47 -5.45 -6.47 11.80
C LEU A 47 -6.97 -6.36 11.61
N LEU A 48 -7.49 -6.64 10.41
CA LEU A 48 -8.93 -6.53 10.14
C LEU A 48 -9.74 -7.60 10.90
N SER A 49 -9.14 -8.75 11.22
CA SER A 49 -9.80 -9.82 12.00
C SER A 49 -10.03 -9.47 13.47
N GLU A 50 -9.38 -8.43 14.01
CA GLU A 50 -9.61 -7.97 15.40
C GLU A 50 -10.86 -7.09 15.55
N PHE A 51 -11.53 -6.71 14.46
CA PHE A 51 -12.71 -5.82 14.48
C PHE A 51 -14.03 -6.55 14.21
N SER A 52 -14.02 -7.88 14.19
CA SER A 52 -15.19 -8.71 13.86
C SER A 52 -15.85 -9.43 15.04
N ASP A 53 -15.43 -9.16 16.29
CA ASP A 53 -16.05 -9.67 17.52
C ASP A 53 -16.75 -8.56 18.33
#